data_AF-A0AAU1H4N2-F1
#
_entry.id   AF-A0AAU1H4N2-F1
#
_cell.length_a   1.000
_cell.length_b   1.000
_cell.length_c   1.000
_cell.angle_alpha   90.00
_cell.angle_beta   90.00
_cell.angle_gamma   90.00
#
_symmetry.space_group_name_H-M   'P 1'
#
loop_
_entity.id
_entity.type
_entity.pdbx_description
1 polymer ?
#
loop_
_entity_poly.entity_id
_entity_poly.type
_entity_poly.pdbx_seq_one_letter_code
_entity_poly.pdbx_strand_id
1 'polypeptide(L)'
;MTRFWPPGEATRRPPAPRAAALYDPARAARIGRRIVRRRAKGMDAGAVAAALDEARFDARQASRHEDLVGDVSGHAELAEWERLDQLLAEAAPGTVYDPDTDDVLRAELAADAAAAAAREAELSEAQRSAARADELQALRELGTCSRPSPGTVTKPYATNSPGESAATSRPTPTTGSPAPWPRTSGTTATRPPARKPPVS
;
A
#
# COMPACT_ATOMS: atom_id res chain seq x y z
N MET A 1 17.46 -42.03 41.66
CA MET A 1 17.86 -41.42 40.37
C MET A 1 16.82 -40.37 40.00
N THR A 2 17.14 -39.09 40.21
CA THR A 2 16.23 -37.96 39.99
C THR A 2 16.87 -37.10 38.91
N ARG A 3 16.22 -36.93 37.76
CA ARG A 3 16.67 -35.96 36.75
C ARG A 3 16.05 -34.61 37.09
N PHE A 4 16.89 -33.71 37.58
CA PHE A 4 16.59 -32.31 37.86
C PHE A 4 16.66 -31.55 36.53
N TRP A 5 15.52 -31.11 36.00
CA TRP A 5 15.47 -30.24 34.81
C TRP A 5 15.44 -28.78 35.27
N PRO A 6 16.20 -27.85 34.68
CA PRO A 6 16.19 -26.46 35.13
C PRO A 6 14.94 -25.73 34.59
N PRO A 7 14.37 -24.77 35.33
CA PRO A 7 13.43 -23.82 34.74
C PRO A 7 14.23 -22.84 33.87
N GLY A 8 14.30 -23.11 32.58
CA GLY A 8 14.73 -22.11 31.62
C GLY A 8 13.65 -21.05 31.52
N GLU A 9 13.89 -19.89 32.14
CA GLU A 9 13.16 -18.64 31.90
C GLU A 9 13.24 -18.30 30.40
N ALA A 10 12.29 -18.81 29.63
CA ALA A 10 11.95 -18.22 28.35
C ALA A 10 11.30 -16.88 28.67
N THR A 11 12.10 -15.82 28.74
CA THR A 11 11.64 -14.45 28.52
C THR A 11 11.00 -14.47 27.13
N ARG A 12 9.69 -14.71 27.09
CA ARG A 12 8.87 -14.57 25.90
C ARG A 12 8.99 -13.12 25.46
N ARG A 13 9.95 -12.86 24.56
CA ARG A 13 9.92 -11.71 23.69
C ARG A 13 8.49 -11.66 23.13
N PRO A 14 7.73 -10.57 23.33
CA PRO A 14 6.42 -10.46 22.69
C PRO A 14 6.63 -10.67 21.18
N PRO A 15 5.74 -11.39 20.49
CA PRO A 15 5.83 -11.52 19.04
C PRO A 15 5.90 -10.10 18.49
N ALA A 16 7.04 -9.75 17.89
CA ALA A 16 7.19 -8.47 17.23
C ALA A 16 6.07 -8.37 16.18
N PRO A 17 5.42 -7.21 15.98
CA PRO A 17 4.36 -7.01 14.99
C PRO A 17 4.99 -7.00 13.59
N ARG A 18 5.51 -8.14 13.14
CA ARG A 18 6.29 -8.28 11.89
C ARG A 18 5.52 -8.95 10.76
N ALA A 19 4.28 -9.39 10.98
CA ALA A 19 3.47 -10.02 9.93
C ALA A 19 2.47 -9.06 9.25
N ALA A 20 1.97 -8.04 9.96
CA ALA A 20 0.95 -7.13 9.41
C ALA A 20 1.50 -6.10 8.39
N ALA A 21 2.82 -5.91 8.31
CA ALA A 21 3.44 -4.85 7.51
C ALA A 21 3.79 -5.24 6.06
N LEU A 22 3.47 -6.46 5.61
CA LEU A 22 3.79 -6.94 4.25
C LEU A 22 2.57 -7.37 3.42
N TYR A 23 1.37 -7.36 4.01
CA TYR A 23 0.15 -7.68 3.28
C TYR A 23 -0.38 -6.42 2.58
N ASP A 24 -0.35 -6.41 1.25
CA ASP A 24 -1.05 -5.41 0.45
C ASP A 24 -2.51 -5.88 0.25
N PRO A 25 -3.49 -5.31 0.98
CA PRO A 25 -4.89 -5.71 0.84
C PRO A 25 -5.42 -5.46 -0.58
N ALA A 26 -4.91 -4.43 -1.27
CA ALA A 26 -5.29 -4.19 -2.66
C ALA A 26 -4.75 -5.29 -3.58
N ARG A 27 -3.56 -5.83 -3.31
CA ARG A 27 -3.03 -7.00 -4.02
C ARG A 27 -3.86 -8.24 -3.75
N ALA A 28 -4.26 -8.49 -2.51
CA ALA A 28 -5.10 -9.64 -2.20
C ALA A 28 -6.46 -9.55 -2.92
N ALA A 29 -7.10 -8.38 -2.89
CA ALA A 29 -8.33 -8.14 -3.65
C ALA A 29 -8.14 -8.38 -5.16
N ARG A 30 -7.05 -7.87 -5.76
CA ARG A 30 -6.72 -8.11 -7.17
C ARG A 30 -6.53 -9.59 -7.48
N ILE A 31 -5.84 -10.33 -6.62
CA ILE A 31 -5.64 -11.78 -6.78
C ILE A 31 -6.98 -12.51 -6.77
N GLY A 32 -7.86 -12.19 -5.80
CA GLY A 32 -9.20 -12.75 -5.71
C GLY A 32 -10.00 -12.54 -6.99
N ARG A 33 -10.15 -11.29 -7.44
CA ARG A 33 -10.85 -10.98 -8.71
C ARG A 33 -10.28 -11.76 -9.90
N ARG A 34 -8.95 -11.87 -10.00
CA ARG A 34 -8.28 -12.59 -11.09
C ARG A 34 -8.55 -14.09 -11.07
N ILE A 35 -8.65 -14.70 -9.89
CA ILE A 35 -9.03 -16.10 -9.73
C ILE A 35 -10.45 -16.32 -10.26
N VAL A 36 -11.38 -15.44 -9.90
CA VAL A 36 -12.77 -15.51 -10.37
C VAL A 36 -12.86 -15.41 -11.88
N ARG A 37 -12.26 -14.38 -12.50
CA ARG A 37 -12.29 -14.24 -13.96
C ARG A 37 -11.69 -15.43 -14.70
N ARG A 38 -10.63 -16.05 -14.13
CA ARG A 38 -10.04 -17.27 -14.69
C ARG A 38 -11.01 -18.45 -14.62
N ARG A 39 -11.74 -18.60 -13.51
CA ARG A 39 -12.76 -19.64 -13.33
C ARG A 39 -13.96 -19.42 -14.25
N ALA A 40 -14.39 -18.16 -14.38
CA ALA A 40 -15.53 -17.77 -15.19
C ALA A 40 -15.30 -17.85 -16.70
N LYS A 41 -14.04 -17.90 -17.17
CA LYS A 41 -13.74 -17.94 -18.61
C LYS A 41 -14.45 -19.11 -19.27
N GLY A 42 -15.31 -18.83 -20.25
CA GLY A 42 -16.09 -19.85 -20.94
C GLY A 42 -17.43 -20.21 -20.26
N MET A 43 -17.79 -19.59 -19.14
CA MET A 43 -19.08 -19.80 -18.47
C MET A 43 -20.16 -18.88 -19.04
N ASP A 44 -21.37 -19.42 -19.21
CA ASP A 44 -22.58 -18.64 -19.53
C ASP A 44 -23.23 -18.06 -18.27
N ALA A 45 -24.30 -17.27 -18.45
CA ALA A 45 -25.00 -16.60 -17.36
C ALA A 45 -25.51 -17.58 -16.29
N GLY A 46 -26.04 -18.74 -16.69
CA GLY A 46 -26.58 -19.73 -15.75
C GLY A 46 -25.47 -20.38 -14.92
N ALA A 47 -24.35 -20.69 -15.56
CA ALA A 47 -23.19 -21.24 -14.88
C ALA A 47 -22.56 -20.23 -13.90
N VAL A 48 -22.48 -18.95 -14.28
CA VAL A 48 -21.99 -17.88 -13.40
C VAL A 48 -22.93 -17.66 -12.21
N ALA A 49 -24.26 -17.63 -12.43
CA ALA A 49 -25.24 -17.51 -11.34
C ALA A 49 -25.11 -18.66 -10.32
N ALA A 50 -24.96 -19.90 -10.80
CA ALA A 50 -24.75 -21.05 -9.92
C ALA A 50 -23.45 -20.95 -9.11
N ALA A 51 -22.36 -20.50 -9.74
CA ALA A 51 -21.08 -20.29 -9.04
C ALA A 51 -21.16 -19.14 -8.01
N LEU A 52 -21.92 -18.09 -8.31
CA LEU A 52 -22.17 -16.99 -7.37
C LEU A 52 -22.96 -17.48 -6.14
N ASP A 53 -23.98 -18.30 -6.34
CA ASP A 53 -24.76 -18.86 -5.23
C ASP A 53 -23.91 -19.78 -4.33
N GLU A 54 -23.02 -20.58 -4.91
CA GLU A 54 -22.03 -21.37 -4.17
C GLU A 54 -21.07 -20.46 -3.39
N ALA A 55 -20.51 -19.43 -4.02
CA ALA A 55 -19.60 -18.48 -3.37
C ALA A 55 -20.29 -17.75 -2.19
N ARG A 56 -21.57 -17.39 -2.33
CA ARG A 56 -22.38 -16.82 -1.24
C ARG A 56 -22.60 -17.82 -0.12
N PHE A 57 -22.78 -19.09 -0.45
CA PHE A 57 -22.89 -20.15 0.54
C PHE A 57 -21.58 -20.30 1.33
N ASP A 58 -20.45 -20.39 0.64
CA ASP A 58 -19.11 -20.45 1.25
C ASP A 58 -18.84 -19.24 2.15
N ALA A 59 -19.13 -18.02 1.69
CA ALA A 59 -18.97 -16.81 2.48
C ALA A 59 -19.80 -16.84 3.78
N ARG A 60 -21.04 -17.37 3.72
CA ARG A 60 -21.89 -17.56 4.92
C ARG A 60 -21.32 -18.62 5.86
N GLN A 61 -20.71 -19.69 5.34
CA GLN A 61 -20.06 -20.70 6.18
C GLN A 61 -18.80 -20.13 6.84
N ALA A 62 -17.96 -19.44 6.08
CA ALA A 62 -16.76 -18.79 6.58
C ALA A 62 -17.10 -17.77 7.69
N SER A 63 -18.22 -17.06 7.57
CA SER A 63 -18.70 -16.13 8.61
C SER A 63 -19.11 -16.76 9.93
N ARG A 64 -19.32 -18.07 10.00
CA ARG A 64 -19.57 -18.77 11.27
C ARG A 64 -18.29 -19.03 12.05
N HIS A 65 -17.13 -18.88 11.42
CA HIS A 65 -15.83 -18.99 12.04
C HIS A 65 -15.28 -17.58 12.26
N GLU A 66 -14.89 -17.24 13.50
CA GLU A 66 -14.41 -15.90 13.88
C GLU A 66 -13.10 -15.45 13.18
N ASP A 67 -12.59 -16.23 12.22
CA ASP A 67 -11.33 -16.02 11.49
C ASP A 67 -11.48 -15.08 10.26
N LEU A 68 -12.62 -14.37 10.15
CA LEU A 68 -12.93 -13.50 9.02
C LEU A 68 -12.32 -12.10 9.08
N VAL A 69 -11.68 -11.70 10.18
CA VAL A 69 -11.09 -10.36 10.32
C VAL A 69 -9.86 -10.26 9.40
N GLY A 70 -10.11 -9.97 8.12
CA GLY A 70 -9.06 -9.80 7.11
C GLY A 70 -9.22 -10.57 5.81
N ASP A 71 -10.34 -11.26 5.55
CA ASP A 71 -10.53 -11.96 4.26
C ASP A 71 -10.92 -10.99 3.12
N VAL A 72 -9.96 -10.12 2.77
CA VAL A 72 -10.09 -9.15 1.68
C VAL A 72 -10.17 -9.85 0.32
N SER A 73 -9.54 -11.03 0.17
CA SER A 73 -9.61 -11.81 -1.07
C SER A 73 -11.01 -12.37 -1.27
N GLY A 74 -11.59 -13.04 -0.27
CA GLY A 74 -12.93 -13.63 -0.38
C GLY A 74 -14.02 -12.59 -0.64
N HIS A 75 -13.94 -11.41 -0.01
CA HIS A 75 -14.87 -10.30 -0.31
C HIS A 75 -14.74 -9.80 -1.75
N ALA A 76 -13.50 -9.69 -2.26
CA ALA A 76 -13.26 -9.28 -3.63
C ALA A 76 -13.67 -10.35 -4.65
N GLU A 77 -13.53 -11.64 -4.31
CA GLU A 77 -14.00 -12.76 -5.12
C GLU A 77 -15.53 -12.73 -5.26
N LEU A 78 -16.24 -12.58 -4.15
CA LEU A 78 -17.70 -12.51 -4.16
C LEU A 78 -18.20 -11.32 -5.00
N ALA A 79 -17.61 -10.13 -4.79
CA ALA A 79 -17.98 -8.93 -5.55
C ALA A 79 -17.69 -9.10 -7.07
N GLU A 80 -16.63 -9.82 -7.45
CA GLU A 80 -16.37 -10.10 -8.86
C GLU A 80 -17.38 -11.10 -9.44
N TRP A 81 -17.79 -12.13 -8.70
CA TRP A 81 -18.86 -13.03 -9.16
C TRP A 81 -20.17 -12.27 -9.40
N GLU A 82 -20.54 -11.35 -8.50
CA GLU A 82 -21.73 -10.51 -8.66
C GLU A 82 -21.63 -9.59 -9.88
N ARG A 83 -20.45 -9.03 -10.13
CA ARG A 83 -20.19 -8.24 -11.33
C ARG A 83 -20.36 -9.08 -12.60
N LEU A 84 -19.82 -10.29 -12.64
CA LEU A 84 -19.89 -11.16 -13.81
C LEU A 84 -21.32 -11.64 -14.08
N ASP A 85 -22.10 -11.92 -13.04
CA ASP A 85 -23.52 -12.23 -13.14
C ASP A 85 -24.29 -11.06 -13.79
N GLN A 86 -24.08 -9.83 -13.29
CA GLN A 86 -24.67 -8.63 -13.88
C GLN A 86 -24.23 -8.39 -15.33
N LEU A 87 -22.93 -8.54 -15.61
CA LEU A 87 -22.36 -8.37 -16.95
C LEU A 87 -23.02 -9.32 -17.97
N LEU A 88 -23.20 -10.59 -17.59
CA LEU A 88 -23.81 -11.59 -18.47
C LEU A 88 -25.33 -11.46 -18.56
N ALA A 89 -25.99 -10.95 -17.51
CA ALA A 89 -27.41 -10.64 -17.54
C ALA A 89 -27.74 -9.50 -18.52
N GLU A 90 -26.82 -8.56 -18.72
CA GLU A 90 -26.95 -7.46 -19.69
C GLU A 90 -26.54 -7.87 -21.12
N ALA A 91 -25.84 -8.98 -21.28
CA ALA A 91 -25.35 -9.46 -22.57
C ALA A 91 -26.46 -10.16 -23.38
N ALA A 92 -26.20 -10.34 -24.68
CA ALA A 92 -27.11 -11.09 -25.54
C ALA A 92 -27.24 -12.55 -25.04
N PRO A 93 -28.42 -13.19 -25.18
CA PRO A 93 -28.59 -14.59 -24.81
C PRO A 93 -27.58 -15.51 -25.51
N GLY A 94 -27.01 -16.46 -24.76
CA GLY A 94 -25.96 -17.34 -25.26
C GLY A 94 -24.55 -16.70 -25.26
N THR A 95 -24.41 -15.47 -24.78
CA THR A 95 -23.08 -14.89 -24.52
C THR A 95 -22.40 -15.65 -23.41
N VAL A 96 -21.11 -15.91 -23.64
CA VAL A 96 -20.22 -16.58 -22.71
C VAL A 96 -19.17 -15.58 -22.26
N TYR A 97 -18.74 -15.66 -21.00
CA TYR A 97 -17.73 -14.75 -20.48
C TYR A 97 -16.38 -14.95 -21.16
N ASP A 98 -15.89 -13.90 -21.81
CA ASP A 98 -14.54 -13.80 -22.35
C ASP A 98 -13.79 -12.63 -21.69
N PRO A 99 -12.78 -12.89 -20.85
CA PRO A 99 -12.02 -11.84 -20.17
C PRO A 99 -11.30 -10.89 -21.15
N ASP A 100 -11.02 -11.31 -22.39
CA ASP A 100 -10.31 -10.46 -23.36
C ASP A 100 -11.20 -9.30 -23.88
N THR A 101 -12.52 -9.46 -23.75
CA THR A 101 -13.54 -8.44 -24.06
C THR A 101 -13.90 -7.56 -22.86
N ASP A 102 -13.39 -7.87 -21.66
CA ASP A 102 -13.73 -7.19 -20.42
C ASP A 102 -12.91 -5.89 -20.25
N ASP A 103 -13.57 -4.75 -20.48
CA ASP A 103 -12.93 -3.43 -20.42
C ASP A 103 -12.39 -3.09 -19.02
N VAL A 104 -12.99 -3.62 -17.95
CA VAL A 104 -12.49 -3.40 -16.58
C VAL A 104 -11.17 -4.13 -16.38
N LEU A 105 -11.07 -5.38 -16.85
CA LEU A 105 -9.80 -6.12 -16.81
C LEU A 105 -8.73 -5.43 -17.67
N ARG A 106 -9.10 -4.92 -18.85
CA ARG A 106 -8.17 -4.19 -19.72
C ARG A 106 -7.64 -2.91 -19.05
N ALA A 107 -8.52 -2.15 -18.40
CA ALA A 107 -8.14 -0.96 -17.64
C ALA A 107 -7.25 -1.29 -16.44
N GLU A 108 -7.56 -2.35 -15.69
CA GLU A 108 -6.71 -2.82 -14.57
C GLU A 108 -5.31 -3.22 -15.07
N LEU A 109 -5.21 -3.95 -16.19
CA LEU A 109 -3.93 -4.34 -16.77
C LEU A 109 -3.11 -3.13 -17.26
N ALA A 110 -3.77 -2.12 -17.83
CA ALA A 110 -3.11 -0.88 -18.23
C ALA A 110 -2.57 -0.10 -17.02
N ALA A 111 -3.34 -0.04 -15.93
CA ALA A 111 -2.89 0.58 -14.68
C ALA A 111 -1.71 -0.17 -14.05
N ASP A 112 -1.74 -1.50 -14.06
CA ASP A 112 -0.63 -2.34 -13.57
C ASP A 112 0.64 -2.14 -14.41
N ALA A 113 0.51 -2.05 -15.75
CA ALA A 113 1.64 -1.75 -16.63
C ALA A 113 2.23 -0.36 -16.35
N ALA A 114 1.39 0.66 -16.15
CA ALA A 114 1.85 2.00 -15.78
C ALA A 114 2.56 2.01 -14.42
N ALA A 115 2.03 1.30 -13.42
CA ALA A 115 2.65 1.18 -12.11
C ALA A 115 3.97 0.38 -12.15
N ALA A 116 4.11 -0.60 -13.05
CA ALA A 116 5.37 -1.29 -13.29
C ALA A 116 6.41 -0.36 -13.91
N ALA A 117 6.04 0.39 -14.95
CA ALA A 117 6.91 1.35 -15.62
C ALA A 117 7.41 2.46 -14.66
N ALA A 118 6.54 2.96 -13.77
CA ALA A 118 6.92 3.94 -12.76
C ALA A 118 8.01 3.40 -11.81
N ARG A 119 7.83 2.17 -11.30
CA ARG A 119 8.83 1.52 -10.44
C ARG A 119 10.14 1.26 -11.16
N GLU A 120 10.10 0.87 -12.43
CA GLU A 120 11.32 0.71 -13.23
C GLU A 120 12.05 2.03 -13.45
N ALA A 121 11.32 3.12 -13.69
CA ALA A 121 11.90 4.45 -13.79
C ALA A 121 12.57 4.90 -12.49
N GLU A 122 11.92 4.67 -11.34
CA GLU A 122 12.48 4.94 -10.00
C GLU A 122 13.76 4.13 -9.75
N LEU A 123 13.77 2.83 -10.07
CA LEU A 123 14.95 1.99 -9.93
C LEU A 123 16.09 2.46 -10.84
N SER A 124 15.77 2.84 -12.08
CA SER A 124 16.74 3.35 -13.04
C SER A 124 17.32 4.71 -12.61
N GLU A 125 16.52 5.55 -11.98
CA GLU A 125 16.98 6.81 -11.39
C GLU A 125 17.86 6.60 -10.15
N ALA A 126 17.49 5.64 -9.29
CA ALA A 126 18.30 5.25 -8.14
C ALA A 126 19.67 4.73 -8.59
N GLN A 127 19.73 3.91 -9.63
CA GLN A 127 20.99 3.41 -10.20
C GLN A 127 21.86 4.54 -10.77
N ARG A 128 21.26 5.47 -11.53
CA ARG A 128 21.99 6.65 -12.04
C ARG A 128 22.52 7.53 -10.91
N SER A 129 21.73 7.71 -9.86
CA SER A 129 22.12 8.49 -8.69
C SER A 129 23.25 7.83 -7.90
N ALA A 130 23.22 6.50 -7.75
CA ALA A 130 24.29 5.73 -7.12
C ALA A 130 25.60 5.84 -7.93
N ALA A 131 25.54 5.64 -9.25
CA ALA A 131 26.72 5.77 -10.11
C ALA A 131 27.34 7.18 -10.04
N ARG A 132 26.51 8.23 -9.97
CA ARG A 132 26.99 9.61 -9.81
C ARG A 132 27.60 9.84 -8.43
N ALA A 133 27.06 9.23 -7.38
CA ALA A 133 27.64 9.31 -6.04
C ALA A 133 29.02 8.64 -5.98
N ASP A 134 29.18 7.48 -6.64
CA ASP A 134 30.46 6.76 -6.74
C ASP A 134 31.52 7.59 -7.49
N GLU A 135 31.14 8.25 -8.58
CA GLU A 135 32.02 9.16 -9.32
C GLU A 135 32.52 10.33 -8.45
N LEU A 136 31.61 10.99 -7.73
CA LEU A 136 31.96 12.10 -6.83
C LEU A 136 32.85 11.62 -5.68
N GLN A 137 32.63 10.41 -5.17
CA GLN A 137 33.47 9.80 -4.15
C GLN A 137 34.89 9.53 -4.69
N ALA A 138 35.01 8.98 -5.90
CA ALA A 138 36.31 8.75 -6.54
C ALA A 138 37.10 10.05 -6.75
N LEU A 139 36.44 11.13 -7.20
CA LEU A 139 37.07 12.44 -7.35
C LEU A 139 37.55 13.03 -6.03
N ARG A 140 36.78 12.83 -4.95
CA ARG A 140 37.18 13.24 -3.60
C ARG A 140 38.44 12.50 -3.15
N GLU A 141 38.52 11.20 -3.38
CA GLU A 141 39.67 10.37 -3.03
C GLU A 141 40.92 10.80 -3.80
N LEU A 142 40.80 11.07 -5.10
CA LEU A 142 41.89 11.61 -5.93
C LEU A 142 42.37 12.99 -5.45
N GLY A 143 41.44 13.87 -5.08
CA GLY A 143 41.74 15.18 -4.50
C GLY A 143 42.41 15.13 -3.13
N THR A 144 42.11 14.10 -2.33
CA THR A 144 42.80 13.86 -1.03
C THR A 144 44.17 13.24 -1.16
N CYS A 145 44.46 12.50 -2.24
CA CYS A 145 45.79 11.93 -2.50
C CYS A 145 46.85 12.97 -2.92
N SER A 146 46.45 14.19 -3.29
CA SER A 146 47.35 15.25 -3.78
C SER A 146 47.59 16.38 -2.77
N ARG A 147 47.67 16.10 -1.47
CA ARG A 147 48.15 17.10 -0.48
C ARG A 147 49.39 16.60 0.25
N PRO A 148 50.61 16.95 -0.20
CA PRO A 148 51.77 16.88 0.68
C PRO A 148 51.51 17.81 1.87
N SER A 149 51.60 17.26 3.08
CA SER A 149 51.57 18.03 4.32
C SER A 149 52.74 19.00 4.32
N PRO A 150 52.55 20.34 4.29
CA PRO A 150 53.65 21.24 4.57
C PRO A 150 53.98 21.10 6.05
N GLY A 151 55.23 20.71 6.30
CA GLY A 151 55.76 20.41 7.62
C GLY A 151 55.57 21.54 8.63
N THR A 152 55.43 21.10 9.88
CA THR A 152 55.66 21.79 11.15
C THR A 152 56.53 23.05 11.06
N VAL A 153 55.93 24.21 11.36
CA VAL A 153 56.61 25.33 12.02
C VAL A 153 55.68 25.94 13.08
N THR A 154 55.98 25.56 14.33
CA THR A 154 56.10 26.40 15.55
C THR A 154 55.07 27.50 15.83
N LYS A 155 54.26 27.30 16.88
CA LYS A 155 53.72 28.37 17.77
C LYS A 155 54.85 28.85 18.69
N PRO A 156 54.99 30.15 19.04
CA PRO A 156 54.07 30.83 19.97
C PRO A 156 53.83 32.32 19.60
N TYR A 157 52.75 33.01 19.98
CA TYR A 157 52.43 33.52 21.32
C TYR A 157 51.00 34.12 21.30
N ALA A 158 50.39 34.17 22.48
CA ALA A 158 49.17 34.92 22.75
C ALA A 158 49.41 36.45 22.76
N THR A 159 48.41 37.27 22.39
CA THR A 159 47.56 38.09 23.29
C THR A 159 46.93 39.29 22.55
N ASN A 160 45.75 39.72 23.04
CA ASN A 160 44.97 40.95 22.76
C ASN A 160 43.99 40.84 21.59
N SER A 161 42.76 41.36 21.62
CA SER A 161 41.79 41.83 22.64
C SER A 161 40.53 42.18 21.83
N PRO A 162 39.36 42.38 22.46
CA PRO A 162 38.06 42.36 21.78
C PRO A 162 37.70 43.72 21.16
N GLY A 163 37.07 43.70 19.99
CA GLY A 163 36.60 44.92 19.34
C GLY A 163 35.65 44.66 18.17
N GLU A 164 34.39 45.04 18.39
CA GLU A 164 33.49 45.67 17.42
C GLU A 164 32.80 44.83 16.33
N SER A 165 31.49 44.66 16.59
CA SER A 165 30.41 45.19 15.74
C SER A 165 30.38 44.83 14.26
N ALA A 166 29.44 43.97 13.89
CA ALA A 166 28.59 44.23 12.73
C ALA A 166 27.27 43.45 12.85
N ALA A 167 26.19 44.19 13.09
CA ALA A 167 24.84 43.75 12.86
C ALA A 167 24.69 43.40 11.37
N THR A 168 24.15 42.21 11.07
CA THR A 168 23.57 41.92 9.75
C THR A 168 22.34 41.04 9.96
N SER A 169 21.21 41.74 9.97
CA SER A 169 19.89 41.36 9.45
C SER A 169 19.56 39.86 9.35
N ARG A 170 18.73 39.40 10.29
CA ARG A 170 17.86 38.23 10.10
C ARG A 170 16.64 38.64 9.25
N PRO A 171 16.31 37.96 8.16
CA PRO A 171 14.96 37.97 7.63
C PRO A 171 14.08 37.05 8.49
N THR A 172 12.92 37.56 8.89
CA THR A 172 11.82 36.81 9.49
C THR A 172 11.20 35.86 8.45
N PRO A 173 10.99 34.57 8.76
CA PRO A 173 9.99 33.81 8.02
C PRO A 173 8.60 34.20 8.52
N THR A 174 7.82 34.84 7.65
CA THR A 174 6.37 34.98 7.77
C THR A 174 5.78 33.57 7.79
N THR A 175 5.49 33.06 8.97
CA THR A 175 4.66 31.87 9.17
C THR A 175 3.25 32.22 8.72
N GLY A 176 2.90 31.76 7.52
CA GLY A 176 1.52 31.78 7.04
C GLY A 176 0.62 31.01 7.99
N SER A 177 -0.38 31.71 8.52
CA SER A 177 -1.52 31.12 9.21
C SER A 177 -2.13 30.00 8.37
N PRO A 178 -2.36 28.79 8.92
CA PRO A 178 -3.21 27.81 8.28
C PRO A 178 -4.66 28.29 8.31
N ALA A 179 -5.31 28.25 7.15
CA ALA A 179 -6.72 28.54 6.99
C ALA A 179 -7.59 27.63 7.90
N PRO A 180 -8.68 28.13 8.48
CA PRO A 180 -9.63 27.32 9.23
C PRO A 180 -10.42 26.41 8.27
N TRP A 181 -10.45 25.12 8.61
CA TRP A 181 -11.21 24.08 7.92
C TRP A 181 -12.70 24.45 7.79
N PRO A 182 -13.35 24.19 6.63
CA PRO A 182 -14.78 24.40 6.50
C PRO A 182 -15.55 23.36 7.32
N ARG A 183 -16.45 23.85 8.18
CA ARG A 183 -17.47 23.07 8.87
C ARG A 183 -18.40 22.44 7.83
N THR A 184 -18.45 21.11 7.76
CA THR A 184 -19.54 20.41 7.07
C THR A 184 -20.77 20.42 7.96
N SER A 185 -21.76 21.23 7.58
CA SER A 185 -23.10 21.22 8.17
C SER A 185 -23.75 19.86 7.99
N GLY A 186 -24.34 19.35 9.08
CA GLY A 186 -25.02 18.06 9.13
C GLY A 186 -26.16 17.96 8.14
N THR A 187 -26.18 16.86 7.38
CA THR A 187 -27.36 16.40 6.65
C THR A 187 -28.16 15.51 7.61
N THR A 188 -29.31 16.02 8.03
CA THR A 188 -30.32 15.28 8.77
C THR A 188 -30.80 14.09 7.94
N ALA A 189 -30.55 12.87 8.43
CA ALA A 189 -31.10 11.66 7.83
C ALA A 189 -32.63 11.64 8.02
N THR A 190 -33.37 11.81 6.92
CA THR A 190 -34.82 11.60 6.87
C THR A 190 -35.12 10.13 7.13
N ARG A 191 -35.70 9.85 8.30
CA ARG A 191 -36.18 8.54 8.72
C ARG A 191 -37.32 8.07 7.79
N PRO A 192 -37.25 6.87 7.18
CA PRO A 192 -38.34 6.33 6.39
C PRO A 192 -39.54 5.94 7.29
N PRO A 193 -40.79 6.06 6.81
CA PRO A 193 -41.97 5.71 7.58
C PRO A 193 -42.07 4.18 7.80
N ALA A 194 -42.56 3.82 8.98
CA ALA A 194 -42.77 2.45 9.41
C ALA A 194 -43.74 1.70 8.49
N ARG A 195 -43.35 0.49 8.06
CA ARG A 195 -44.24 -0.47 7.39
C ARG A 195 -45.35 -0.91 8.37
N LYS A 196 -46.59 -0.87 7.91
CA LYS A 196 -47.73 -1.47 8.63
C LYS A 196 -47.60 -3.00 8.64
N PRO A 197 -47.94 -3.68 9.75
CA PRO A 197 -48.02 -5.13 9.79
C PRO A 197 -49.20 -5.64 8.94
N PRO A 198 -49.13 -6.88 8.44
CA PRO A 198 -50.23 -7.50 7.71
C PRO A 198 -51.44 -7.71 8.63
N VAL A 199 -52.62 -7.45 8.09
CA VAL A 199 -53.91 -7.77 8.71
C VAL A 199 -54.16 -9.25 8.45
N SER A 200 -54.43 -10.01 9.51
CA SER A 200 -54.88 -11.41 9.46
C SER A 200 -56.27 -11.56 8.88
#